data_AF-A0A9P1AC21-F1
#
_entry.id   AF-A0A9P1AC21-F1
#
_cell.length_a   1.000
_cell.length_b   1.000
_cell.length_c   1.000
_cell.angle_alpha   90.00
_cell.angle_beta   90.00
_cell.angle_gamma   90.00
#
_symmetry.space_group_name_H-M   'P 1'
#
loop_
_entity.id
_entity.type
_entity.pdbx_description
1 polymer ?
#
loop_
_entity_poly.entity_id
_entity_poly.type
_entity_poly.pdbx_seq_one_letter_code
_entity_poly.pdbx_strand_id
1 'polypeptide(L)'
;MTSLTANLDKERVILLLENVSNGVNVSANMCTLASIDIPLDIADELNVAETLTPLSGSAVLKESVHEILKKLEGKRRKEVPKVSVVKRVASKKSLKKNRSSGGLKNTQEPETRENKSERLFKKKEPKKKDSSIWKRIKKTQE
;
A
#
# COMPACT_ATOMS: atom_id res chain seq x y z
N MET A 1 0.62 1.16 -39.54
CA MET A 1 -0.81 0.88 -39.80
C MET A 1 -1.57 0.64 -38.48
N THR A 2 -1.47 1.55 -37.50
CA THR A 2 -2.09 1.41 -36.16
C THR A 2 -3.26 2.37 -35.94
N SER A 3 -3.51 3.29 -36.88
CA SER A 3 -4.38 4.45 -36.66
C SER A 3 -5.88 4.15 -36.77
N LEU A 4 -6.28 3.21 -37.64
CA LEU A 4 -7.70 2.91 -37.87
C LEU A 4 -8.34 2.15 -36.70
N THR A 5 -7.63 1.20 -36.10
CA THR A 5 -8.10 0.47 -34.93
C THR A 5 -8.17 1.36 -33.70
N ALA A 6 -7.17 2.24 -33.51
CA ALA A 6 -7.15 3.19 -32.41
C ALA A 6 -8.32 4.20 -32.48
N ASN A 7 -8.73 4.61 -33.68
CA ASN A 7 -9.89 5.50 -33.85
C ASN A 7 -11.21 4.82 -33.48
N LEU A 8 -11.40 3.56 -33.87
CA LEU A 8 -12.59 2.77 -33.48
C LEU A 8 -12.64 2.56 -31.96
N ASP A 9 -11.51 2.26 -31.34
CA ASP A 9 -11.41 2.09 -29.88
C ASP A 9 -11.73 3.39 -29.14
N LYS A 10 -11.28 4.54 -29.68
CA LYS A 10 -11.58 5.86 -29.14
C LYS A 10 -13.07 6.18 -29.17
N GLU A 11 -13.73 6.02 -30.32
CA GLU A 11 -15.17 6.27 -30.44
C GLU A 11 -15.98 5.39 -29.49
N ARG A 12 -15.58 4.13 -29.32
CA ARG A 12 -16.23 3.20 -28.39
C ARG A 12 -16.09 3.66 -26.94
N VAL A 13 -14.92 4.14 -26.52
CA VAL A 13 -14.70 4.65 -25.16
C VAL A 13 -15.51 5.92 -24.90
N ILE A 14 -15.57 6.83 -25.89
CA ILE A 14 -16.37 8.06 -25.80
C ILE A 14 -17.85 7.71 -25.57
N LEU A 15 -18.42 6.83 -26.40
CA LEU A 15 -19.83 6.44 -26.30
C LEU A 15 -20.15 5.84 -24.92
N LEU A 16 -19.25 5.02 -24.37
CA LEU A 16 -19.43 4.42 -23.04
C LEU A 16 -19.38 5.47 -21.93
N LEU A 17 -18.47 6.44 -22.02
CA LEU A 17 -18.38 7.54 -21.05
C LEU A 17 -19.59 8.47 -21.11
N GLU A 18 -20.07 8.81 -22.32
CA GLU A 18 -21.28 9.60 -22.50
C GLU A 18 -22.51 8.89 -21.94
N ASN A 19 -22.65 7.58 -22.17
CA ASN A 19 -23.75 6.82 -21.58
C ASN A 19 -23.69 6.80 -20.04
N VAL A 20 -22.48 6.71 -19.48
CA VAL A 20 -22.26 6.80 -18.03
C VAL A 20 -22.64 8.19 -17.50
N SER A 21 -22.26 9.27 -18.18
CA SER A 21 -22.63 10.64 -17.77
C SER A 21 -24.12 10.91 -17.89
N ASN A 22 -24.78 10.32 -18.91
CA ASN A 22 -26.21 10.43 -19.14
C ASN A 22 -27.05 9.51 -18.23
N GLY A 23 -26.42 8.69 -17.38
CA GLY A 23 -27.11 7.79 -16.47
C GLY A 23 -27.71 6.54 -17.13
N VAL A 24 -27.38 6.26 -18.39
CA VAL A 24 -27.91 5.12 -19.14
C VAL A 24 -27.05 3.89 -18.88
N ASN A 25 -27.64 2.83 -18.33
CA ASN A 25 -26.99 1.52 -18.12
C ASN A 25 -25.59 1.63 -17.45
N VAL A 26 -25.44 2.55 -16.50
CA VAL A 26 -24.15 2.95 -15.90
C VAL A 26 -23.32 1.75 -15.46
N SER A 27 -23.92 0.81 -14.74
CA SER A 27 -23.22 -0.39 -14.24
C SER A 27 -22.66 -1.25 -15.38
N ALA A 28 -23.46 -1.55 -16.40
CA ALA A 28 -23.03 -2.37 -17.54
C ALA A 28 -21.95 -1.67 -18.36
N ASN A 29 -22.08 -0.37 -18.58
CA ASN A 29 -21.10 0.42 -19.31
C ASN A 29 -19.76 0.52 -18.55
N MET A 30 -19.79 0.68 -17.23
CA MET A 30 -18.60 0.67 -16.39
C MET A 30 -17.90 -0.69 -16.37
N CYS A 31 -18.64 -1.80 -16.30
CA CYS A 31 -18.07 -3.14 -16.44
C CYS A 31 -17.44 -3.37 -17.82
N THR A 32 -18.06 -2.83 -18.87
CA THR A 32 -17.53 -2.91 -20.23
C THR A 32 -16.24 -2.09 -20.37
N LEU A 33 -16.22 -0.86 -19.84
CA LEU A 33 -15.01 -0.02 -19.77
C LEU A 33 -13.88 -0.69 -19.00
N ALA A 34 -14.19 -1.36 -17.88
CA ALA A 34 -13.20 -2.11 -17.11
C ALA A 34 -12.59 -3.28 -17.90
N SER A 35 -13.36 -3.94 -18.75
CA SER A 35 -12.92 -5.09 -19.54
C SER A 35 -12.08 -4.71 -20.76
N ILE A 36 -12.30 -3.52 -21.32
CA ILE A 36 -11.58 -3.03 -22.52
C ILE A 36 -10.17 -2.57 -22.14
N ASP A 37 -9.20 -2.87 -22.99
CA ASP A 37 -7.83 -2.38 -22.82
C ASP A 37 -7.68 -0.99 -23.45
N ILE A 38 -7.84 0.07 -22.66
CA ILE A 38 -7.80 1.46 -23.15
C ILE A 38 -6.33 1.89 -23.34
N PRO A 39 -5.90 2.28 -24.55
CA PRO A 39 -4.57 2.84 -24.80
C PRO A 39 -4.31 4.10 -23.96
N LEU A 40 -3.07 4.30 -23.51
CA LEU A 40 -2.73 5.42 -22.63
C LEU A 40 -2.96 6.78 -23.30
N ASP A 41 -2.59 6.91 -24.57
CA ASP A 41 -2.80 8.14 -25.36
C ASP A 41 -4.26 8.59 -25.37
N ILE A 42 -5.19 7.64 -25.57
CA ILE A 42 -6.64 7.89 -25.60
C ILE A 42 -7.15 8.23 -24.19
N ALA A 43 -6.66 7.54 -23.16
CA ALA A 43 -7.07 7.78 -21.79
C ALA A 43 -6.67 9.18 -21.29
N ASP A 44 -5.50 9.64 -21.72
CA ASP A 44 -4.98 10.98 -21.41
C ASP A 44 -5.72 12.06 -22.22
N GLU A 45 -6.01 11.82 -23.51
CA GLU A 45 -6.79 12.74 -24.33
C GLU A 45 -8.22 12.96 -23.78
N LEU A 46 -8.87 11.88 -23.32
CA LEU A 46 -10.24 11.92 -22.80
C LEU A 46 -10.34 12.22 -21.29
N ASN A 47 -9.21 12.44 -20.61
CA ASN A 47 -9.15 12.64 -19.15
C ASN A 47 -9.96 11.57 -18.37
N VAL A 48 -9.84 10.31 -18.76
CA VAL A 48 -10.64 9.20 -18.21
C VAL A 48 -10.45 9.06 -16.69
N ALA A 49 -9.24 9.33 -16.20
CA ALA A 49 -8.98 9.26 -14.77
C ALA A 49 -9.76 10.33 -13.99
N GLU A 50 -9.80 11.56 -14.48
CA GLU A 50 -10.49 12.68 -13.82
C GLU A 50 -12.01 12.50 -13.86
N THR A 51 -12.55 12.00 -14.98
CA THR A 51 -13.99 11.75 -15.13
C THR A 51 -14.50 10.62 -14.24
N LEU A 52 -13.69 9.57 -14.02
CA LEU A 52 -14.09 8.41 -13.21
C LEU A 52 -13.77 8.56 -11.71
N THR A 53 -12.82 9.41 -11.33
CA THR A 53 -12.42 9.61 -9.92
C THR A 53 -13.61 9.98 -9.01
N PRO A 54 -14.52 10.90 -9.38
CA PRO A 54 -15.71 11.20 -8.57
C PRO A 54 -16.59 9.99 -8.30
N LEU A 55 -16.61 9.01 -9.21
CA LEU A 55 -17.42 7.81 -9.10
C LEU A 55 -16.80 6.73 -8.19
N SER A 56 -15.55 6.90 -7.74
CA SER A 56 -14.84 5.90 -6.92
C SER A 56 -15.46 5.68 -5.53
N GLY A 57 -16.27 6.64 -5.06
CA GLY A 57 -17.00 6.54 -3.79
C GLY A 57 -18.27 5.69 -3.88
N SER A 58 -18.73 5.35 -5.09
CA SER A 58 -19.97 4.59 -5.30
C SER A 58 -19.82 3.14 -4.86
N ALA A 59 -20.70 2.65 -3.98
CA ALA A 59 -20.68 1.26 -3.53
C ALA A 59 -20.81 0.25 -4.68
N VAL A 60 -21.52 0.62 -5.75
CA VAL A 60 -21.78 -0.26 -6.90
C VAL A 60 -20.67 -0.20 -7.94
N LEU A 61 -20.12 0.99 -8.21
CA LEU A 61 -19.18 1.21 -9.30
C LEU A 61 -17.71 1.19 -8.87
N LYS A 62 -17.43 1.24 -7.57
CA LYS A 62 -16.08 1.34 -7.01
C LYS A 62 -15.14 0.28 -7.55
N GLU A 63 -15.59 -0.97 -7.69
CA GLU A 63 -14.74 -2.05 -8.19
C GLU A 63 -14.34 -1.83 -9.65
N SER A 64 -15.31 -1.57 -10.54
CA SER A 64 -15.05 -1.27 -11.95
C SER A 64 -14.20 -0.01 -12.14
N VAL A 65 -14.50 1.06 -11.40
CA VAL A 65 -13.71 2.31 -11.43
C VAL A 65 -12.26 2.02 -11.01
N HIS A 66 -12.06 1.32 -9.90
CA HIS A 66 -10.73 1.03 -9.39
C HIS A 66 -9.93 0.15 -10.35
N GLU A 67 -10.59 -0.83 -11.00
CA GLU A 67 -9.94 -1.66 -12.00
C GLU A 67 -9.46 -0.85 -13.22
N ILE A 68 -10.32 0.05 -13.74
CA ILE A 68 -9.96 0.95 -14.86
C ILE A 68 -8.76 1.81 -14.48
N LEU A 69 -8.83 2.52 -13.35
CA LEU A 69 -7.77 3.42 -12.90
C LEU A 69 -6.46 2.66 -12.66
N LYS A 70 -6.52 1.46 -12.07
CA LYS A 70 -5.36 0.60 -11.83
C LYS A 70 -4.71 0.13 -13.14
N LYS A 71 -5.51 -0.22 -14.15
CA LYS A 71 -5.00 -0.60 -15.49
C LYS A 71 -4.26 0.56 -16.14
N LEU A 72 -4.83 1.77 -16.10
CA LEU A 72 -4.21 2.98 -16.64
C LEU A 72 -2.90 3.33 -15.90
N GLU A 73 -2.90 3.30 -14.57
CA GLU A 73 -1.70 3.57 -13.77
C GLU A 73 -0.60 2.52 -14.04
N GLY A 74 -0.98 1.25 -14.18
CA GLY A 74 -0.06 0.16 -14.51
C GLY A 74 0.62 0.33 -15.87
N LYS A 75 -0.05 0.96 -16.85
CA LYS A 75 0.55 1.31 -18.15
C LYS A 75 1.54 2.45 -18.02
N ARG A 76 1.18 3.54 -17.32
CA ARG A 76 2.07 4.69 -17.07
C ARG A 76 3.39 4.28 -16.43
N ARG A 77 3.37 3.38 -15.44
CA ARG A 77 4.59 2.90 -14.76
C ARG A 77 5.55 2.10 -15.65
N LYS A 78 5.07 1.52 -16.76
CA LYS A 78 5.91 0.73 -17.69
C LYS A 78 6.63 1.62 -18.70
N GLU A 79 6.05 2.77 -19.03
CA GLU A 79 6.61 3.70 -20.00
C GLU A 79 7.66 4.65 -19.41
N VAL A 80 7.66 4.83 -18.08
CA VAL A 80 8.76 5.57 -17.43
C VAL A 80 10.06 4.76 -17.58
N PRO A 81 11.12 5.30 -18.20
CA PRO A 81 12.40 4.64 -18.26
C PRO A 81 12.85 4.32 -16.84
N LYS A 82 13.11 3.03 -16.56
CA LYS A 82 13.61 2.56 -15.27
C LYS A 82 14.90 3.31 -14.95
N VAL A 83 14.80 4.39 -14.18
CA VAL A 83 15.98 5.01 -13.58
C VAL A 83 16.53 3.95 -12.64
N SER A 84 17.63 3.33 -13.05
CA SER A 84 18.27 2.26 -12.31
C SER A 84 18.61 2.78 -10.93
N VAL A 85 17.84 2.37 -9.92
CA VAL A 85 18.19 2.61 -8.52
C VAL A 85 19.51 1.89 -8.30
N VAL A 86 20.59 2.67 -8.20
CA VAL A 86 21.93 2.16 -7.88
C VAL A 86 21.82 1.51 -6.49
N LYS A 87 21.74 0.18 -6.48
CA LYS A 87 21.77 -0.65 -5.28
C LYS A 87 23.14 -0.44 -4.62
N ARG A 88 23.20 0.37 -3.57
CA ARG A 88 24.38 0.42 -2.69
C ARG A 88 24.52 -0.94 -2.02
N VAL A 89 25.48 -1.74 -2.51
CA VAL A 89 25.86 -3.01 -1.89
C VAL A 89 26.53 -2.68 -0.56
N ALA A 90 25.85 -2.95 0.55
CA ALA A 90 26.46 -2.90 1.87
C ALA A 90 27.54 -4.00 1.95
N SER A 91 28.81 -3.61 2.07
CA SER A 91 29.90 -4.57 2.25
C SER A 91 29.65 -5.37 3.53
N LYS A 92 29.58 -6.70 3.41
CA LYS A 92 29.49 -7.61 4.55
C LYS A 92 30.77 -7.48 5.40
N LYS A 93 30.70 -6.72 6.50
CA LYS A 93 31.74 -6.74 7.53
C LYS A 93 31.52 -7.98 8.39
N SER A 94 32.24 -9.05 8.07
CA SER A 94 32.33 -10.27 8.87
C SER A 94 32.89 -9.95 10.25
N LEU A 95 32.09 -10.05 11.31
CA LEU A 95 32.59 -10.01 12.68
C LEU A 95 32.77 -11.44 13.19
N LYS A 96 34.05 -11.80 13.39
CA LYS A 96 34.54 -13.02 14.01
C LYS A 96 33.85 -13.30 15.36
N LYS A 97 33.50 -14.57 15.56
CA LYS A 97 33.55 -15.39 16.79
C LYS A 97 33.88 -14.62 18.09
N ASN A 98 33.05 -14.80 19.11
CA ASN A 98 33.49 -15.20 20.46
C ASN A 98 32.40 -16.05 21.12
N ARG A 99 32.74 -17.31 21.40
CA ARG A 99 32.02 -18.20 22.32
C ARG A 99 32.42 -17.77 23.73
N SER A 100 31.45 -17.52 24.60
CA SER A 100 31.67 -17.41 26.03
C SER A 100 30.65 -18.28 26.77
N SER A 101 31.19 -19.29 27.44
CA SER A 101 30.58 -20.21 28.38
C SER A 101 30.43 -19.59 29.77
N GLY A 102 29.42 -20.04 30.53
CA GLY A 102 29.31 -19.85 31.98
C GLY A 102 28.42 -18.66 32.39
N GLY A 103 27.58 -18.71 33.42
CA GLY A 103 27.40 -19.69 34.48
C GLY A 103 26.14 -19.36 35.31
N LEU A 104 25.74 -20.31 36.13
CA LEU A 104 24.57 -20.33 37.02
C LEU A 104 24.75 -19.48 38.30
N LYS A 105 23.60 -19.13 38.90
CA LYS A 105 23.23 -19.14 40.34
C LYS A 105 23.07 -17.83 41.17
N ASN A 106 21.94 -17.84 41.89
CA ASN A 106 21.58 -17.35 43.24
C ASN A 106 20.83 -16.00 43.41
N THR A 107 19.54 -16.00 43.79
CA THR A 107 18.84 -16.08 45.12
C THR A 107 18.94 -14.81 45.99
N GLN A 108 17.81 -14.21 46.39
CA GLN A 108 17.42 -13.87 47.78
C GLN A 108 16.05 -13.13 47.85
N GLU A 109 15.06 -13.71 48.54
CA GLU A 109 13.81 -13.08 49.03
C GLU A 109 14.06 -12.34 50.37
N PRO A 110 13.13 -11.47 50.84
CA PRO A 110 12.19 -11.92 51.87
C PRO A 110 10.73 -11.41 51.75
N GLU A 111 9.89 -12.16 52.47
CA GLU A 111 8.43 -12.27 52.53
C GLU A 111 7.61 -10.99 52.82
N THR A 112 6.42 -10.92 52.24
CA THR A 112 5.20 -10.45 52.94
C THR A 112 4.00 -11.28 52.49
N ARG A 113 3.34 -11.92 53.46
CA ARG A 113 2.16 -12.76 53.31
C ARG A 113 0.93 -11.90 52.97
N GLU A 114 0.43 -12.01 51.75
CA GLU A 114 -0.99 -11.75 51.47
C GLU A 114 -1.54 -12.81 50.51
N ASN A 115 -2.48 -13.60 51.01
CA ASN A 115 -3.34 -14.50 50.24
C ASN A 115 -4.10 -13.68 49.19
N LYS A 116 -3.69 -13.78 47.92
CA LYS A 116 -4.53 -13.46 46.76
C LYS A 116 -4.35 -14.60 45.78
N SER A 117 -5.44 -15.31 45.50
CA SER A 117 -5.47 -16.39 44.50
C SER A 117 -4.75 -15.94 43.24
N GLU A 118 -3.57 -16.52 43.01
CA GLU A 118 -2.70 -16.10 41.92
C GLU A 118 -3.36 -16.56 40.61
N ARG A 119 -4.07 -15.62 39.97
CA ARG A 119 -4.65 -15.80 38.65
C ARG A 119 -3.54 -16.35 37.74
N LEU A 120 -3.75 -17.52 37.13
CA LEU A 120 -2.78 -18.23 36.26
C LEU A 120 -2.13 -17.33 35.20
N PHE A 121 -2.76 -16.20 34.88
CA PHE A 121 -2.20 -15.16 34.04
C PHE A 121 -2.10 -13.85 34.81
N LYS A 122 -0.90 -13.55 35.33
CA LYS A 122 -0.53 -12.17 35.71
C LYS A 122 -0.44 -11.34 34.43
N LYS A 123 -1.45 -10.49 34.17
CA LYS A 123 -1.38 -9.49 33.10
C LYS A 123 -0.22 -8.53 33.42
N LYS A 124 0.94 -8.76 32.82
CA LYS A 124 2.03 -7.78 32.82
C LYS A 124 1.61 -6.65 31.89
N GLU A 125 1.47 -5.45 32.43
CA GLU A 125 1.31 -4.28 31.58
C GLU A 125 2.46 -4.20 30.58
N PRO A 126 2.19 -3.79 29.31
CA PRO A 126 3.24 -3.62 28.33
C PRO A 126 4.26 -2.62 28.88
N LYS A 127 5.51 -3.08 29.07
CA LYS A 127 6.60 -2.21 29.50
C LYS A 127 6.69 -1.04 28.52
N LYS A 128 6.45 0.19 29.00
CA LYS A 128 6.64 1.41 28.22
C LYS A 128 8.11 1.45 27.79
N LYS A 129 8.36 1.15 26.52
CA LYS A 129 9.67 1.37 25.90
C LYS A 129 9.70 2.82 25.45
N ASP A 130 10.48 3.65 26.13
CA ASP A 130 10.78 4.99 25.63
C ASP A 130 11.37 4.86 24.23
N SER A 131 10.76 5.57 23.27
CA SER A 131 11.27 5.58 21.89
C SER A 131 12.71 6.10 21.88
N SER A 132 13.49 5.68 20.89
CA SER A 132 14.87 6.14 20.75
C SER A 132 14.98 7.67 20.66
N ILE A 133 13.90 8.35 20.26
CA ILE A 133 13.81 9.81 20.19
C ILE A 133 13.70 10.39 21.60
N TRP A 134 12.80 9.88 22.43
CA TRP A 134 12.63 10.31 23.83
C TRP A 134 13.90 10.11 24.67
N LYS A 135 14.63 9.01 24.44
CA LYS A 135 15.92 8.77 25.09
C LYS A 135 17.00 9.79 24.68
N ARG A 136 17.03 10.18 23.41
CA ARG A 136 17.98 11.21 22.91
C ARG A 136 17.63 12.59 23.47
N ILE A 137 16.35 12.95 23.49
CA ILE A 137 15.89 14.24 24.03
C ILE A 137 16.27 14.37 25.52
N LYS A 138 15.97 13.36 26.36
CA LYS A 138 16.36 13.37 27.78
C LYS A 138 17.86 13.51 27.98
N LYS A 139 18.67 12.79 27.19
CA LYS A 139 20.14 12.86 27.27
C LYS A 139 20.72 14.22 26.83
N THR A 140 19.97 15.00 26.06
CA THR A 140 20.42 16.32 25.60
C THR A 140 20.06 17.44 26.59
N GLN A 141 19.20 17.14 27.58
CA GLN A 141 18.78 18.09 28.62
C GLN A 141 19.47 17.88 29.98
N GLU A 142 20.33 16.85 30.11
CA GLU A 142 21.32 16.71 31.19
C GLU A 142 22.67 17.28 30.74
#